data_AF-I4IXW7-F1
#
_entry.id   AF-I4IXW7-F1
#
_cell.length_a   1.000
_cell.length_b   1.000
_cell.length_c   1.000
_cell.angle_alpha   90.00
_cell.angle_beta   90.00
_cell.angle_gamma   90.00
#
_symmetry.space_group_name_H-M   'P 1'
#
loop_
_entity.id
_entity.type
_entity.pdbx_description
1 polymer ?
#
loop_
_entity_poly.entity_id
_entity_poly.type
_entity_poly.pdbx_seq_one_letter_code
_entity_poly.pdbx_strand_id
1 'polypeptide(L)'
;MKIVSIKIKNYRMFKNIHIRDIPPFCVIIGANGTGKSTLFDIFGFLRDALKNNIRQALQIRGGYREIITRGQEQENIEIELQFPMKILDTERLVTYQIIIGQNNNRPVIKREILRYKRGEHGKPFHFLDFQLGQ
;
A
#
# COMPACT_ATOMS: atom_id res chain seq x y z
N MET A 1 -0.44 4.14 -15.50
CA MET A 1 0.35 4.63 -14.34
C MET A 1 1.56 3.74 -14.16
N LYS A 2 2.77 4.28 -14.07
CA LYS A 2 4.01 3.51 -13.83
C LYS A 2 4.31 3.49 -12.33
N ILE A 3 4.36 2.32 -11.69
CA ILE A 3 4.83 2.23 -10.31
C ILE A 3 6.36 2.12 -10.34
N VAL A 4 7.05 2.96 -9.57
CA VAL A 4 8.53 2.98 -9.50
C VAL A 4 9.06 2.38 -8.21
N SER A 5 8.26 2.36 -7.15
CA SER A 5 8.62 1.72 -5.88
C SER A 5 7.38 1.21 -5.17
N ILE A 6 7.49 0.04 -4.55
CA ILE A 6 6.48 -0.51 -3.64
C ILE A 6 7.17 -0.96 -2.35
N LYS A 7 6.61 -0.54 -1.21
CA LYS A 7 7.02 -0.99 0.11
C LYS A 7 5.83 -1.57 0.83
N ILE A 8 6.02 -2.74 1.42
CA ILE A 8 4.95 -3.50 2.08
C ILE A 8 5.47 -3.98 3.42
N LYS A 9 4.65 -3.84 4.46
CA LYS A 9 4.87 -4.51 5.74
C LYS A 9 3.65 -5.28 6.19
N ASN A 10 3.93 -6.40 6.82
CA ASN A 10 2.96 -7.29 7.47
C ASN A 10 1.78 -7.72 6.58
N TYR A 11 2.01 -7.96 5.29
CA TYR A 11 0.98 -8.45 4.36
C TYR A 11 1.27 -9.91 3.94
N ARG A 12 0.45 -10.84 4.41
CA ARG A 12 0.54 -12.29 4.26
C ARG A 12 1.95 -12.77 4.60
N MET A 13 2.75 -13.22 3.62
CA MET A 13 4.10 -13.68 3.90
C MET A 13 5.14 -12.55 4.03
N PHE A 14 4.82 -11.33 3.59
CA PHE A 14 5.76 -10.22 3.59
C PHE A 14 5.75 -9.51 4.94
N LYS A 15 6.73 -9.84 5.79
CA LYS A 15 7.03 -9.05 7.01
C LYS A 15 7.46 -7.62 6.65
N ASN A 16 8.43 -7.50 5.74
CA ASN A 16 8.91 -6.23 5.22
C ASN A 16 9.59 -6.46 3.87
N ILE A 17 9.10 -5.81 2.82
CA ILE A 17 9.71 -5.83 1.49
C ILE A 17 9.69 -4.42 0.91
N HIS A 18 10.76 -4.05 0.22
CA HIS A 18 10.86 -2.79 -0.51
C HIS A 18 11.47 -3.06 -1.88
N ILE A 19 10.66 -2.96 -2.93
CA ILE A 19 11.10 -3.06 -4.32
C ILE A 19 11.25 -1.63 -4.83
N ARG A 20 12.47 -1.26 -5.22
CA ARG A 20 12.84 0.06 -5.75
C ARG A 20 13.12 -0.04 -7.23
N ASP A 21 13.15 1.11 -7.89
CA ASP A 21 13.62 1.27 -9.27
C ASP A 21 12.92 0.33 -10.26
N ILE A 22 11.61 0.16 -10.08
CA ILE A 22 10.81 -0.76 -10.90
C ILE A 22 10.81 -0.26 -12.36
N PRO A 23 11.32 -1.07 -13.31
CA PRO A 23 11.39 -0.69 -14.71
C PRO A 23 9.99 -0.69 -15.36
N PRO A 24 9.81 -0.04 -16.52
CA PRO A 24 8.55 -0.10 -17.28
C PRO A 24 8.09 -1.53 -17.60
N PHE A 25 9.04 -2.46 -17.74
CA PHE A 25 8.78 -3.88 -17.95
C PHE A 25 9.53 -4.69 -16.88
N CYS A 26 8.78 -5.36 -16.00
CA CYS A 26 9.32 -6.12 -14.87
C CYS A 26 8.75 -7.55 -14.91
N VAL A 27 9.63 -8.55 -14.78
CA VAL A 27 9.26 -9.96 -14.69
C VAL A 27 9.62 -10.47 -13.30
N ILE A 28 8.67 -11.14 -12.63
CA ILE A 28 8.86 -11.66 -11.28
C ILE A 28 8.92 -13.18 -11.32
N ILE A 29 10.08 -13.74 -10.98
CA ILE A 29 10.38 -15.18 -11.02
C ILE A 29 10.69 -15.68 -9.60
N GLY A 30 10.34 -16.91 -9.31
CA GLY A 30 10.66 -17.57 -8.04
C GLY A 30 9.92 -18.90 -7.88
N ALA A 31 10.30 -19.70 -6.89
CA ALA A 31 9.65 -20.97 -6.59
C ALA A 31 8.18 -20.81 -6.14
N ASN A 32 7.42 -21.90 -6.10
CA ASN A 32 6.05 -21.87 -5.58
C ASN A 32 6.04 -21.46 -4.10
N GLY A 33 5.06 -20.65 -3.70
CA GLY A 33 4.95 -20.18 -2.32
C GLY A 33 5.88 -19.03 -1.92
N THR A 34 6.68 -18.46 -2.83
CA THR A 34 7.59 -17.33 -2.50
C THR A 34 6.95 -15.94 -2.52
N GLY A 35 5.62 -15.85 -2.74
CA GLY A 35 4.88 -14.58 -2.59
C GLY A 35 4.59 -13.83 -3.86
N LYS A 36 4.86 -14.43 -5.03
CA LYS A 36 4.49 -13.83 -6.33
C LYS A 36 3.00 -13.47 -6.37
N SER A 37 2.11 -14.43 -6.09
CA SER A 37 0.66 -14.18 -6.06
C SER A 37 0.26 -13.18 -4.98
N THR A 38 0.95 -13.18 -3.83
CA THR A 38 0.73 -12.17 -2.76
C THR A 38 1.06 -10.77 -3.24
N LEU A 39 2.15 -10.60 -3.99
CA LEU A 39 2.55 -9.29 -4.53
C LEU A 39 1.50 -8.76 -5.53
N PHE A 40 0.95 -9.62 -6.38
CA PHE A 40 -0.14 -9.21 -7.29
C PHE A 40 -1.47 -8.96 -6.56
N ASP A 41 -1.77 -9.76 -5.52
CA ASP A 41 -2.98 -9.57 -4.70
C ASP A 41 -3.02 -8.19 -4.04
N ILE A 42 -1.88 -7.60 -3.69
CA ILE A 42 -1.80 -6.25 -3.10
C ILE A 42 -2.41 -5.19 -4.01
N PHE A 43 -2.17 -5.27 -5.33
CA PHE A 43 -2.80 -4.35 -6.28
C PHE A 43 -4.31 -4.56 -6.36
N GLY A 44 -4.76 -5.82 -6.33
CA GLY A 44 -6.18 -6.15 -6.21
C GLY A 44 -6.79 -5.59 -4.93
N PHE A 45 -6.08 -5.70 -3.81
CA PHE A 45 -6.52 -5.23 -2.50
C PHE A 45 -6.69 -3.71 -2.48
N LEU A 46 -5.70 -2.97 -2.98
CA LEU A 46 -5.78 -1.52 -3.10
C LEU A 46 -6.94 -1.09 -4.00
N ARG A 47 -7.13 -1.76 -5.15
CA ARG A 47 -8.27 -1.50 -6.04
C ARG A 47 -9.60 -1.71 -5.32
N ASP A 48 -9.76 -2.83 -4.63
CA ASP A 48 -11.01 -3.16 -3.95
C ASP A 48 -11.28 -2.21 -2.76
N ALA A 49 -10.22 -1.79 -2.05
CA ALA A 49 -10.31 -0.84 -0.95
C ALA A 49 -10.73 0.56 -1.42
N LEU A 50 -10.18 1.02 -2.56
CA LEU A 50 -10.51 2.31 -3.17
C LEU A 50 -11.90 2.32 -3.80
N LYS A 51 -12.32 1.21 -4.44
CA LYS A 51 -13.64 1.12 -5.09
C LYS A 51 -14.77 1.04 -4.07
N ASN A 52 -14.55 0.31 -2.98
CA ASN A 52 -15.55 0.04 -1.96
C ASN A 52 -15.13 0.66 -0.62
N ASN A 53 -14.59 -0.17 0.27
CA ASN A 53 -13.94 0.25 1.50
C ASN A 53 -13.01 -0.87 1.99
N ILE A 54 -12.17 -0.53 2.97
CA ILE A 54 -11.18 -1.47 3.51
C ILE A 54 -11.81 -2.73 4.11
N ARG A 55 -12.98 -2.62 4.74
CA ARG A 55 -13.65 -3.74 5.39
C ARG A 55 -14.08 -4.78 4.37
N GLN A 56 -14.69 -4.35 3.27
CA GLN A 56 -15.09 -5.26 2.19
C GLN A 56 -13.86 -5.87 1.50
N ALA A 57 -12.82 -5.08 1.23
CA ALA A 57 -11.58 -5.57 0.62
C ALA A 57 -10.90 -6.66 1.47
N LEU A 58 -10.95 -6.53 2.81
CA LEU A 58 -10.50 -7.55 3.75
C LEU A 58 -11.41 -8.77 3.75
N GLN A 59 -12.74 -8.60 3.75
CA GLN A 59 -13.70 -9.71 3.80
C GLN A 59 -13.58 -10.64 2.58
N ILE A 60 -13.39 -10.09 1.37
CA ILE A 60 -13.15 -10.87 0.14
C ILE A 60 -11.94 -11.80 0.30
N ARG A 61 -10.99 -11.44 1.18
CA ARG A 61 -9.75 -12.17 1.44
C ARG A 61 -9.78 -12.98 2.75
N GLY A 62 -10.96 -13.21 3.34
CA GLY A 62 -11.10 -13.98 4.59
C GLY A 62 -10.92 -13.15 5.87
N GLY A 63 -10.85 -11.83 5.76
CA GLY A 63 -10.74 -10.91 6.89
C GLY A 63 -9.30 -10.53 7.24
N TYR A 64 -9.15 -9.67 8.26
CA TYR A 64 -7.85 -9.09 8.62
C TYR A 64 -6.81 -10.13 9.04
N ARG A 65 -7.21 -11.17 9.78
CA ARG A 65 -6.29 -12.23 10.25
C ARG A 65 -5.67 -13.04 9.11
N GLU A 66 -6.35 -13.13 7.96
CA GLU A 66 -5.83 -13.82 6.78
C GLU A 66 -4.86 -12.94 5.98
N ILE A 67 -4.97 -11.62 6.10
CA ILE A 67 -4.08 -10.68 5.43
C ILE A 67 -2.87 -10.31 6.29
N ILE A 68 -3.02 -10.08 7.59
CA ILE A 68 -1.87 -9.73 8.45
C ILE A 68 -0.85 -10.87 8.45
N THR A 69 0.44 -10.53 8.44
CA THR A 69 1.48 -11.55 8.58
C THR A 69 1.34 -12.31 9.88
N ARG A 70 1.44 -13.65 9.82
CA ARG A 70 1.34 -14.52 11.00
C ARG A 70 2.34 -14.10 12.08
N GLY A 71 1.87 -13.99 13.31
CA GLY A 71 2.66 -13.53 14.46
C GLY A 71 2.84 -12.01 14.52
N GLN A 72 2.12 -11.23 13.69
CA GLN A 72 2.12 -9.77 13.68
C GLN A 72 0.71 -9.21 13.89
N GLU A 73 -0.17 -9.96 14.57
CA GLU A 73 -1.60 -9.63 14.72
C GLU A 73 -1.84 -8.33 15.52
N GLN A 74 -0.85 -7.88 16.30
CA GLN A 74 -0.89 -6.61 17.05
C GLN A 74 -0.29 -5.43 16.28
N GLU A 75 0.32 -5.68 15.13
CA GLU A 75 0.95 -4.67 14.27
C GLU A 75 -0.02 -4.15 13.22
N ASN A 76 0.42 -3.16 12.45
CA ASN A 76 -0.32 -2.65 11.29
C ASN A 76 0.19 -3.26 9.98
N ILE A 77 -0.71 -3.36 9.00
CA ILE A 77 -0.37 -3.57 7.59
C ILE A 77 -0.01 -2.20 7.02
N GLU A 78 1.13 -2.09 6.34
CA GLU A 78 1.54 -0.88 5.64
C GLU A 78 1.76 -1.18 4.17
N ILE A 79 1.19 -0.36 3.29
CA ILE A 79 1.46 -0.40 1.85
C ILE A 79 1.79 1.02 1.40
N GLU A 80 2.94 1.18 0.77
CA GLU A 80 3.38 2.44 0.16
C GLU A 80 3.71 2.21 -1.32
N LEU A 81 3.17 3.06 -2.18
CA LEU A 81 3.45 3.11 -3.61
C LEU A 81 4.04 4.45 -3.98
N GLN A 82 5.03 4.44 -4.87
CA GLN A 82 5.53 5.65 -5.52
C GLN A 82 5.35 5.56 -7.03
N PHE A 83 4.87 6.63 -7.65
CA PHE A 83 4.61 6.72 -9.07
C PHE A 83 4.71 8.18 -9.56
N PRO A 84 5.19 8.43 -10.79
CA PRO A 84 5.16 9.76 -11.39
C PRO A 84 3.74 10.12 -11.83
N MET A 85 3.38 11.39 -11.62
CA MET A 85 2.10 11.97 -12.04
C MET A 85 2.31 13.44 -12.43
N LYS A 86 1.68 13.85 -13.52
CA LYS A 86 1.64 15.25 -13.95
C LYS A 86 0.72 16.07 -13.04
N ILE A 87 1.29 17.05 -12.32
CA ILE A 87 0.57 17.96 -11.41
C ILE A 87 1.00 19.39 -11.70
N LEU A 88 0.05 20.26 -12.07
CA LEU A 88 0.30 21.66 -12.48
C LEU A 88 1.40 21.73 -13.56
N ASP A 89 1.22 20.93 -14.61
CA ASP A 89 2.14 20.79 -15.74
C ASP A 89 3.57 20.32 -15.45
N THR A 90 3.86 19.93 -14.21
CA THR A 90 5.15 19.36 -13.80
C THR A 90 5.00 17.88 -13.50
N GLU A 91 5.91 17.03 -13.98
CA GLU A 91 6.01 15.65 -13.53
C GLU A 91 6.50 15.61 -12.07
N ARG A 92 5.73 14.98 -11.18
CA ARG A 92 6.06 14.89 -9.76
C ARG A 92 5.98 13.44 -9.29
N LEU A 93 6.94 13.05 -8.46
CA LEU A 93 6.88 11.76 -7.77
C LEU A 93 5.86 11.84 -6.63
N VAL A 94 4.77 11.09 -6.79
CA VAL A 94 3.70 10.95 -5.81
C VAL A 94 3.98 9.72 -4.96
N THR A 95 3.72 9.83 -3.66
CA THR A 95 3.73 8.73 -2.71
C THR A 95 2.32 8.55 -2.15
N TYR A 96 1.75 7.38 -2.38
CA TYR A 96 0.53 6.91 -1.73
C TYR A 96 0.92 5.97 -0.60
N GLN A 97 0.36 6.14 0.59
CA GLN A 97 0.56 5.27 1.75
C GLN A 97 -0.77 4.96 2.40
N ILE A 98 -1.01 3.69 2.73
CA ILE A 98 -2.12 3.27 3.57
C ILE A 98 -1.62 2.39 4.71
N ILE A 99 -2.09 2.68 5.91
CA ILE A 99 -1.79 1.94 7.14
C ILE A 99 -3.11 1.42 7.70
N ILE A 100 -3.20 0.11 7.85
CA ILE A 100 -4.42 -0.59 8.26
C ILE A 100 -4.12 -1.35 9.55
N GLY A 101 -4.88 -1.01 10.59
CA GLY A 101 -4.78 -1.65 11.88
C GLY A 101 -6.11 -2.23 12.31
N GLN A 102 -6.17 -2.61 13.58
CA GLN A 102 -7.43 -2.92 14.25
C GLN A 102 -7.72 -1.91 15.37
N ASN A 103 -9.00 -1.74 15.65
CA ASN A 103 -9.51 -1.13 16.88
C ASN A 103 -10.70 -1.97 17.35
N ASN A 104 -10.66 -2.52 18.56
CA ASN A 104 -11.69 -3.43 19.09
C ASN A 104 -12.04 -4.56 18.10
N ASN A 105 -11.02 -5.25 17.55
CA ASN A 105 -11.14 -6.29 16.52
C ASN A 105 -11.84 -5.85 15.20
N ARG A 106 -12.06 -4.55 15.00
CA ARG A 106 -12.58 -4.01 13.75
C ARG A 106 -11.44 -3.40 12.93
N PRO A 107 -11.30 -3.75 11.65
CA PRO A 107 -10.27 -3.15 10.81
C PRO A 107 -10.56 -1.66 10.60
N VAL A 108 -9.51 -0.85 10.73
CA VAL A 108 -9.57 0.61 10.57
C VAL A 108 -8.40 1.09 9.74
N ILE A 109 -8.62 2.14 8.96
CA ILE A 109 -7.54 2.90 8.34
C ILE A 109 -6.93 3.76 9.45
N LYS A 110 -5.72 3.42 9.88
CA LYS A 110 -4.97 4.23 10.86
C LYS A 110 -4.50 5.53 10.22
N ARG A 111 -4.07 5.45 8.97
CA ARG A 111 -3.66 6.61 8.17
C ARG A 111 -3.68 6.27 6.69
N GLU A 112 -4.11 7.23 5.87
CA GLU A 112 -4.00 7.16 4.42
C GLU A 112 -3.52 8.51 3.91
N ILE A 113 -2.42 8.50 3.16
CA ILE A 113 -1.75 9.72 2.70
C ILE A 113 -1.54 9.64 1.20
N LEU A 114 -1.84 10.73 0.51
CA LEU A 114 -1.33 11.00 -0.83
C LEU A 114 -0.50 12.27 -0.77
N ARG A 115 0.81 12.15 -0.99
CA ARG A 115 1.75 13.28 -0.92
C ARG A 115 2.66 13.34 -2.14
N TYR A 116 3.14 14.52 -2.46
CA TYR A 116 4.22 14.70 -3.43
C TYR A 116 5.18 15.80 -2.95
N LYS A 117 6.43 15.73 -3.38
CA LYS A 117 7.41 16.79 -3.08
C LYS A 117 7.29 17.91 -4.13
N ARG A 118 7.36 19.17 -3.68
CA ARG A 118 7.33 20.32 -4.59
C ARG A 118 8.70 20.65 -5.24
N GLY A 119 9.78 20.05 -4.74
CA GLY A 119 11.19 20.14 -5.20
C GLY A 119 12.09 19.33 -4.26
N GLU A 120 13.42 19.33 -4.46
CA GLU A 120 14.39 18.55 -3.64
C GLU A 120 14.36 18.91 -2.15
N HIS A 121 14.13 20.19 -1.81
CA HIS A 121 14.14 20.72 -0.43
C HIS A 121 12.77 21.19 0.09
N GLY A 122 11.68 20.98 -0.65
CA GLY A 122 10.34 21.42 -0.23
C GLY A 122 9.67 20.47 0.77
N LYS A 123 8.98 21.02 1.79
CA LYS A 123 8.06 20.21 2.62
C LYS A 123 7.04 19.49 1.71
N PRO A 124 6.75 18.20 1.94
CA PRO A 124 5.81 17.46 1.10
C PRO A 124 4.42 18.10 1.20
N PHE A 125 3.77 18.27 0.06
CA PHE A 125 2.36 18.68 0.02
C PHE A 125 1.50 17.44 0.19
N HIS A 126 0.57 17.48 1.15
CA HIS A 126 -0.41 16.43 1.40
C HIS A 126 -1.68 16.78 0.64
N PHE A 127 -2.01 16.01 -0.40
CA PHE A 127 -3.27 16.13 -1.12
C PHE A 127 -4.41 15.45 -0.36
N LEU A 128 -4.08 14.33 0.30
CA LEU A 128 -4.95 13.58 1.20
C LEU A 128 -4.11 13.22 2.44
N ASP A 129 -4.62 13.46 3.64
CA ASP A 129 -4.14 12.88 4.89
C ASP A 129 -5.38 12.55 5.72
N PHE A 130 -5.80 11.30 5.64
CA PHE A 130 -7.01 10.78 6.28
C PHE A 130 -6.60 9.90 7.45
N GLN A 131 -7.25 10.07 8.60
CA GLN A 131 -6.92 9.34 9.82
C GLN A 131 -8.19 8.86 10.52
N LEU A 132 -8.26 7.55 10.79
CA LEU A 132 -9.33 6.95 11.59
C LEU A 132 -10.76 7.19 11.09
N GLY A 133 -10.97 7.52 9.82
CA GLY A 133 -12.31 7.80 9.31
C GLY A 133 -12.63 9.29 9.14
N GLN A 134 -11.68 10.19 9.42
CA GLN A 134 -11.82 11.65 9.36
C GLN A 134 -10.71 12.29 8.52
#